data_AF-A0A965IX78-F1
#
_entry.id   AF-A0A965IX78-F1
#
_cell.length_a   1.000
_cell.length_b   1.000
_cell.length_c   1.000
_cell.angle_alpha   90.00
_cell.angle_beta   90.00
_cell.angle_gamma   90.00
#
_symmetry.space_group_name_H-M   'P 1'
#
loop_
_entity.id
_entity.type
_entity.pdbx_description
1 polymer ?
#
loop_
_entity_poly.entity_id
_entity_poly.type
_entity_poly.pdbx_seq_one_letter_code
_entity_poly.pdbx_strand_id
1 'polypeptide(L)' 'MSRQRAAELELSENELVVTREELDNLKDLIFVLQCAVNDVRSDLESPRQTKETLADMVSWLLDAADPVTTASFGAPPIRS' A
#
# COMPACT_ATOMS: atom_id res chain seq x y z
N MET A 1 -5.03 -35.22 21.23
CA MET A 1 -3.64 -35.00 20.77
C MET A 1 -3.54 -34.75 19.27
N SER A 2 -3.88 -35.67 18.36
CA SER A 2 -3.72 -35.42 16.89
C SER A 2 -4.65 -34.33 16.31
N ARG A 3 -5.91 -34.23 16.78
CA ARG A 3 -6.87 -33.19 16.32
C ARG A 3 -6.52 -31.75 16.74
N GLN A 4 -5.91 -31.57 17.91
CA GLN A 4 -5.45 -30.25 18.38
C GLN A 4 -4.31 -29.71 17.52
N ARG A 5 -3.34 -30.57 17.18
CA ARG A 5 -2.21 -30.20 16.33
C ARG A 5 -2.62 -29.89 14.88
N ALA A 6 -3.63 -30.58 14.35
CA ALA A 6 -4.18 -30.27 13.02
C ALA A 6 -4.86 -28.89 13.00
N ALA A 7 -5.67 -28.57 14.02
CA ALA A 7 -6.33 -27.27 14.13
C ALA A 7 -5.32 -26.11 14.31
N GLU A 8 -4.24 -26.31 15.06
CA GLU A 8 -3.17 -25.32 15.22
C GLU A 8 -2.42 -25.04 13.90
N LEU A 9 -2.19 -26.09 13.08
CA LEU A 9 -1.58 -25.94 11.76
C LEU A 9 -2.49 -25.19 10.79
N GLU A 10 -3.79 -25.52 10.76
CA GLU A 10 -4.78 -24.82 9.94
C GLU A 10 -4.93 -23.34 10.36
N LEU A 11 -4.92 -23.06 11.67
CA LEU A 11 -4.94 -21.68 12.18
C LEU A 11 -3.67 -20.91 11.76
N SER A 12 -2.49 -21.53 11.87
CA SER A 12 -1.22 -20.93 11.47
C SER A 12 -1.13 -20.72 9.95
N GLU A 13 -1.64 -21.65 9.14
CA GLU A 13 -1.68 -21.53 7.68
C GLU A 13 -2.62 -20.39 7.25
N ASN A 14 -3.80 -20.30 7.85
CA ASN A 14 -4.73 -19.21 7.60
C ASN A 14 -4.12 -17.85 7.97
N GLU A 15 -3.39 -17.76 9.09
CA GLU A 15 -2.69 -16.53 9.51
C GLU A 15 -1.57 -16.14 8.51
N LEU A 16 -0.81 -17.12 8.00
CA LEU A 16 0.21 -16.88 6.98
C LEU A 16 -0.40 -16.45 5.63
N VAL A 17 -1.56 -17.00 5.27
CA VAL A 17 -2.27 -16.58 4.05
C VAL A 17 -2.75 -15.13 4.19
N VAL A 18 -3.39 -14.78 5.31
CA VAL A 18 -3.85 -13.41 5.60
C VAL A 18 -2.68 -12.42 5.57
N THR A 19 -1.56 -12.73 6.23
CA THR A 19 -0.39 -11.82 6.25
C THR A 19 0.25 -11.66 4.87
N ARG A 20 0.22 -12.70 4.02
CA ARG A 20 0.68 -12.59 2.63
C ARG A 20 -0.24 -11.72 1.79
N GLU A 21 -1.55 -11.88 1.92
CA GLU A 21 -2.54 -11.04 1.23
C GLU A 21 -2.40 -9.57 1.64
N GLU A 22 -2.22 -9.29 2.93
CA GLU A 22 -1.96 -7.93 3.44
C GLU A 22 -0.66 -7.34 2.85
N LEU A 23 0.40 -8.15 2.76
CA LEU A 23 1.67 -7.72 2.17
C LEU A 23 1.53 -7.44 0.67
N ASP A 24 0.84 -8.30 -0.07
CA ASP A 24 0.63 -8.13 -1.51
C ASP A 24 -0.27 -6.91 -1.79
N ASN A 25 -1.33 -6.70 -0.98
CA ASN A 25 -2.13 -5.49 -1.03
C ASN A 25 -1.30 -4.22 -0.77
N LEU A 26 -0.43 -4.23 0.24
CA LEU A 26 0.44 -3.07 0.52
C LEU A 26 1.39 -2.78 -0.65
N LYS A 27 1.94 -3.81 -1.31
CA LYS A 27 2.78 -3.64 -2.49
C LYS A 27 2.01 -3.01 -3.65
N ASP A 28 0.77 -3.40 -3.87
CA ASP A 28 -0.09 -2.82 -4.92
C ASP A 28 -0.35 -1.33 -4.65
N LEU A 29 -0.63 -0.96 -3.39
CA LEU A 29 -0.79 0.45 -3.00
C LEU A 29 0.50 1.25 -3.21
N ILE A 30 1.65 0.70 -2.83
CA ILE A 30 2.97 1.33 -3.05
C ILE A 30 3.26 1.46 -4.54
N PHE A 31 2.87 0.48 -5.35
CA PHE A 31 3.04 0.52 -6.80
C PHE A 31 2.26 1.69 -7.42
N VAL A 32 1.01 1.89 -7.02
CA VAL A 32 0.20 3.04 -7.48
C VAL A 32 0.84 4.37 -7.08
N LEU A 33 1.33 4.49 -5.84
CA LEU A 33 2.05 5.68 -5.40
C LEU A 33 3.33 5.91 -6.22
N GLN A 34 4.06 4.85 -6.57
CA GLN A 34 5.24 4.96 -7.40
C GLN A 34 4.92 5.47 -8.82
N CYS A 35 3.81 5.01 -9.42
CA CYS A 35 3.30 5.57 -10.67
C CYS A 35 2.99 7.05 -10.54
N ALA A 36 2.22 7.46 -9.52
CA ALA A 36 1.89 8.85 -9.26
C ALA A 36 3.14 9.75 -9.15
N VAL A 37 4.17 9.29 -8.43
CA VAL A 37 5.44 10.01 -8.29
C VAL A 37 6.17 10.15 -9.62
N ASN A 38 6.20 9.09 -10.43
CA ASN A 38 6.86 9.13 -11.74
C ASN A 38 6.13 10.05 -12.72
N ASP A 39 4.80 10.01 -12.73
CA ASP A 39 3.97 10.86 -13.59
C ASP A 39 4.16 12.33 -13.23
N VAL A 40 4.06 12.69 -11.95
CA VAL A 40 4.29 14.08 -11.52
C VAL A 40 5.72 14.54 -11.76
N ARG A 41 6.73 13.66 -11.59
CA ARG A 41 8.11 14.01 -11.96
C ARG A 41 8.25 14.33 -13.44
N SER A 42 7.67 13.49 -14.30
CA SER A 42 7.68 13.72 -15.75
C SER A 42 6.94 15.00 -16.12
N ASP A 43 5.79 15.25 -15.50
CA ASP A 43 5.00 16.44 -15.78
C ASP A 43 5.72 17.72 -15.34
N LEU A 44 6.42 17.70 -14.20
CA LEU A 44 7.22 18.84 -13.73
C LEU A 44 8.35 19.24 -14.68
N GLU A 45 8.83 18.34 -15.55
CA GLU A 45 9.81 18.66 -16.59
C GLU A 45 9.21 19.48 -17.75
N SER A 46 7.88 19.56 -17.84
CA SER A 46 7.19 20.33 -18.88
C SER A 46 7.32 21.85 -18.64
N PRO A 47 7.70 22.64 -19.66
CA PRO A 47 8.00 24.06 -19.51
C PRO A 47 6.77 24.98 -19.31
N ARG A 48 5.54 24.45 -19.24
CA ARG A 48 4.31 25.24 -19.13
C ARG A 48 3.40 24.75 -18.01
N GLN A 49 3.91 24.76 -16.79
CA GLN A 49 3.08 24.52 -15.62
C GLN A 49 2.28 25.78 -15.24
N THR A 50 1.00 25.58 -14.98
CA THR A 50 0.09 26.58 -14.43
C THR A 50 -0.14 26.28 -12.94
N LYS A 51 -0.77 27.19 -12.20
CA LYS A 51 -1.11 26.91 -10.79
C LYS A 51 -2.11 25.78 -10.69
N GLU A 52 -3.04 25.73 -11.64
CA GLU A 52 -4.08 24.72 -11.76
C GLU A 52 -3.46 23.34 -12.00
N THR A 53 -2.54 23.21 -12.96
CA THR A 53 -1.88 21.92 -13.24
C THR A 53 -1.01 21.46 -12.07
N LEU A 54 -0.35 22.37 -11.35
CA LEU A 54 0.37 22.02 -10.13
C LEU A 54 -0.56 21.54 -9.00
N ALA A 55 -1.74 22.15 -8.86
CA ALA A 55 -2.73 21.70 -7.88
C ALA A 55 -3.27 20.30 -8.22
N ASP A 56 -3.53 20.03 -9.51
CA ASP A 56 -3.96 18.72 -9.98
C ASP A 56 -2.91 17.63 -9.70
N MET A 57 -1.63 17.91 -9.95
CA MET A 57 -0.52 16.99 -9.62
C MET A 57 -0.43 16.69 -8.13
N VAL A 58 -0.57 17.72 -7.28
CA VAL A 58 -0.55 17.52 -5.83
C VAL A 58 -1.77 16.73 -5.38
N SER A 59 -2.96 17.00 -5.94
CA SER A 59 -4.17 16.24 -5.65
C SER A 59 -3.98 14.76 -5.98
N TRP A 60 -3.47 14.45 -7.18
CA TRP A 60 -3.15 13.07 -7.56
C TRP A 60 -2.20 12.42 -6.54
N LEU A 61 -1.08 13.08 -6.21
CA LEU A 61 -0.12 12.52 -5.26
C LEU A 61 -0.74 12.21 -3.90
N LEU A 62 -1.63 13.07 -3.40
CA LEU A 62 -2.35 12.84 -2.15
C LEU A 62 -3.33 11.66 -2.28
N ASP A 63 -4.11 11.61 -3.36
CA ASP A 63 -5.05 10.51 -3.61
C ASP A 63 -4.34 9.14 -3.68
N ALA A 64 -3.11 9.10 -4.23
CA ALA A 64 -2.29 7.88 -4.27
C ALA A 64 -1.60 7.55 -2.93
N ALA A 65 -1.31 8.56 -2.10
CA ALA A 65 -0.65 8.39 -0.80
C ALA A 65 -1.62 8.01 0.32
N ASP A 66 -2.86 8.49 0.29
CA ASP A 66 -3.88 8.27 1.31
C ASP A 66 -4.15 6.77 1.62
N PRO A 67 -4.25 5.88 0.62
CA PRO A 67 -4.39 4.44 0.86
C PRO A 67 -3.19 3.85 1.59
N VAL A 68 -1.97 4.28 1.24
CA VAL A 68 -0.72 3.78 1.84
C VAL A 68 -0.61 4.22 3.29
N THR A 69 -0.92 5.48 3.59
CA THR A 69 -0.89 5.99 4.97
C THR A 69 -1.93 5.29 5.83
N THR A 70 -3.15 5.09 5.31
CA THR A 70 -4.22 4.37 6.02
C THR A 70 -3.85 2.91 6.30
N ALA A 71 -3.28 2.21 5.30
CA ALA A 71 -2.84 0.82 5.47
C ALA A 71 -1.68 0.68 6.47
N SER A 72 -0.73 1.63 6.46
CA SER A 72 0.45 1.58 7.33
C SER A 72 0.13 1.74 8.83
N PHE A 73 -1.01 2.34 9.19
CA PHE A 73 -1.47 2.42 10.59
C PHE A 73 -2.32 1.22 11.03
N GLY A 74 -2.70 0.34 10.11
CA GLY A 74 -3.53 -0.85 10.38
C GLY A 74 -2.75 -2.13 10.66
N ALA A 75 -1.43 -2.16 10.45
CA ALA A 75 -0.62 -3.36 10.65
C ALA A 75 -0.59 -3.76 12.15
N PRO A 76 -0.90 -5.02 12.51
CA PRO A 76 -0.87 -5.47 13.90
C PRO A 76 0.55 -5.40 14.47
N PRO A 77 0.72 -5.13 15.78
CA PRO A 77 2.04 -5.02 16.38
C PRO A 77 2.80 -6.35 16.23
N ILE A 78 4.01 -6.26 15.68
CA ILE A 78 4.97 -7.37 15.62
C ILE A 78 5.17 -7.87 17.05
N ARG A 79 4.63 -9.06 17.37
CA ARG A 79 4.84 -9.70 18.67
C ARG A 79 6.29 -10.21 18.73
N SER A 80 7.09 -9.59 19.59
CA SER A 80 8.42 -10.04 20.03
C SER A 80 8.34 -11.30 20.87
#